data_AF-A0A936PXU7-F1
#
_entry.id   AF-A0A936PXU7-F1
#
_cell.length_a   1.000
_cell.length_b   1.000
_cell.length_c   1.000
_cell.angle_alpha   90.00
_cell.angle_beta   90.00
_cell.angle_gamma   90.00
#
_symmetry.space_group_name_H-M   'P 1'
#
loop_
_entity.id
_entity.type
_entity.pdbx_description
1 polymer ?
#
loop_
_entity_poly.entity_id
_entity_poly.type
_entity_poly.pdbx_seq_one_letter_code
_entity_poly.pdbx_strand_id
1 'polypeptide(L)'
;MRRLRVVCYAINGRGLGHLTRQLAIARWMRRYAEVLDVGLELWVLTSSEADTLARREGFPALKLPSKAMLRDAGVDLSRGLTIARAWVMQSVALLQPDLLIVDTFPGGTYGELLATLELAPKRALVARPVRANMAEDPGYSGLLPLYQTVLVPDDAGAATVSSEPGGLGPILLREREELLPRDAARRALGVPEGQRAVWLSLGGGGDPAAMSTLPRLVDTLRGRGWHVVVAAGPLYDGVERRGEGVTWLDRYASMELLCGVDAAVSAGGYNAFHELMFAGVPTVFLPQPRVADDQEARVARAVAVGAARLARTLEDVPALLESPGDAAAARALVPRNGARDAAARLLSTLLPADDVARAAELLSPALLGSRSAQGMAPRQLLELARALSGDSPSQHAARRAGALDWIDRGLLHGEIPKDPPPAAPLLSLLGRFDTIGLPPERGAELVLGLRRRWPAATPMELYSAADTLLTAFVPFEDWGGAVALLRAMPSQRTWALASFADALSRWLTHERDLFDAQRSFVKVEGGGKRGLAESLALLADGGAATGHSAADDEPLL
;
A
#
# COMPACT_ATOMS: atom_id res chain seq x y z
N MET A 1 24.89 -1.89 -5.40
CA MET A 1 24.05 -0.70 -5.13
C MET A 1 24.00 -0.46 -3.63
N ARG A 2 24.16 0.79 -3.18
CA ARG A 2 23.98 1.15 -1.76
C ARG A 2 22.52 0.88 -1.39
N ARG A 3 22.29 0.15 -0.31
CA ARG A 3 20.96 -0.10 0.25
C ARG A 3 20.65 1.04 1.23
N LEU A 4 19.51 1.69 1.06
CA LEU A 4 19.04 2.71 1.99
C LEU A 4 18.49 2.03 3.24
N ARG A 5 18.81 2.56 4.42
CA ARG A 5 18.28 2.07 5.69
C ARG A 5 17.49 3.14 6.40
N VAL A 6 16.27 2.80 6.79
CA VAL A 6 15.33 3.70 7.45
C VAL A 6 14.85 3.05 8.73
N VAL A 7 14.87 3.81 9.82
CA VAL A 7 14.35 3.38 11.12
C VAL A 7 13.15 4.25 11.49
N CYS A 8 12.00 3.62 11.66
CA CYS A 8 10.77 4.23 12.13
C CYS A 8 10.67 4.07 13.65
N TYR A 9 10.70 5.16 14.40
CA TYR A 9 10.53 5.20 15.84
C TYR A 9 9.07 5.51 16.22
N ALA A 10 8.37 4.50 16.73
CA ALA A 10 6.95 4.56 17.06
C ALA A 10 6.69 4.17 18.51
N ILE A 11 6.47 5.16 19.37
CA ILE A 11 6.22 4.98 20.80
C ILE A 11 4.73 4.92 21.07
N ASN A 12 4.24 3.75 21.47
CA ASN A 12 2.90 3.59 22.02
C ASN A 12 3.03 2.66 23.22
N GLY A 13 2.43 2.95 24.36
CA GLY A 13 2.22 1.89 25.34
C GLY A 13 1.03 1.04 24.91
N ARG A 14 -0.12 1.37 25.50
CA ARG A 14 -1.40 0.72 25.25
C ARG A 14 -2.16 1.21 24.00
N GLY A 15 -1.50 1.97 23.14
CA GLY A 15 -2.10 2.56 21.94
C GLY A 15 -1.54 1.95 20.65
N LEU A 16 -2.22 2.20 19.53
CA LEU A 16 -1.75 1.77 18.19
C LEU A 16 -1.38 2.94 17.29
N GLY A 17 -1.72 4.16 17.73
CA GLY A 17 -1.72 5.39 16.94
C GLY A 17 -0.43 5.62 16.17
N HIS A 18 0.67 5.62 16.90
CA HIS A 18 1.98 5.99 16.39
C HIS A 18 2.56 4.86 15.51
N LEU A 19 2.23 3.59 15.82
CA LEU A 19 2.73 2.43 15.09
C LEU A 19 2.06 2.33 13.73
N THR A 20 0.73 2.45 13.66
CA THR A 20 0.01 2.37 12.38
C THR A 20 0.40 3.52 11.44
N ARG A 21 0.64 4.74 11.94
CA ARG A 21 1.14 5.86 11.11
C ARG A 21 2.51 5.57 10.53
N GLN A 22 3.45 5.10 11.36
CA GLN A 22 4.79 4.76 10.90
C GLN A 22 4.76 3.61 9.87
N LEU A 23 3.91 2.59 10.10
CA LEU A 23 3.71 1.51 9.14
C LEU A 23 3.09 2.01 7.83
N ALA A 24 2.14 2.94 7.89
CA ALA A 24 1.53 3.54 6.69
C ALA A 24 2.58 4.22 5.81
N ILE A 25 3.47 5.03 6.41
CA ILE A 25 4.59 5.67 5.72
C ILE A 25 5.54 4.60 5.16
N ALA A 26 5.95 3.64 5.98
CA ALA A 26 6.89 2.59 5.60
C ALA A 26 6.39 1.74 4.40
N ARG A 27 5.09 1.43 4.35
CA ARG A 27 4.46 0.74 3.21
C ARG A 27 4.65 1.50 1.91
N TRP A 28 4.41 2.80 1.92
CA TRP A 28 4.55 3.65 0.74
C TRP A 28 6.02 3.86 0.35
N MET A 29 6.91 4.03 1.33
CA MET A 29 8.35 4.10 1.04
C MET A 29 8.84 2.82 0.35
N ARG A 30 8.40 1.64 0.80
CA ARG A 30 8.72 0.35 0.16
C ARG A 30 8.20 0.30 -1.28
N ARG A 31 6.96 0.73 -1.54
CA ARG A 31 6.37 0.76 -2.88
C ARG A 31 7.15 1.67 -3.84
N TYR A 32 7.47 2.88 -3.41
CA TYR A 32 8.24 3.81 -4.23
C TYR A 32 9.66 3.31 -4.49
N ALA A 33 10.33 2.77 -3.46
CA ALA A 33 11.65 2.19 -3.63
C ALA A 33 11.65 0.99 -4.59
N GLU A 34 10.62 0.15 -4.56
CA GLU A 34 10.50 -1.01 -5.47
C GLU A 34 10.31 -0.59 -6.93
N VAL A 35 9.46 0.42 -7.19
CA VAL A 35 9.31 1.01 -8.54
C VAL A 35 10.62 1.62 -9.04
N LEU A 36 11.38 2.25 -8.13
CA LEU A 36 12.66 2.88 -8.43
C LEU A 36 13.86 1.92 -8.47
N ASP A 37 13.66 0.64 -8.20
CA ASP A 37 14.74 -0.35 -8.03
C ASP A 37 15.78 0.03 -6.96
N VAL A 38 15.34 0.70 -5.92
CA VAL A 38 16.18 1.07 -4.79
C VAL A 38 16.06 0.01 -3.70
N GLY A 39 17.18 -0.59 -3.32
CA GLY A 39 17.21 -1.47 -2.16
C GLY A 39 16.90 -0.68 -0.89
N LEU A 40 15.76 -0.95 -0.25
CA LEU A 40 15.32 -0.29 0.97
C LEU A 40 15.21 -1.30 2.13
N GLU A 41 15.85 -0.97 3.24
CA GLU A 41 15.80 -1.71 4.50
C GLU A 41 15.05 -0.87 5.54
N LEU A 42 13.87 -1.32 5.96
CA LEU A 42 13.00 -0.60 6.89
C LEU A 42 12.89 -1.37 8.21
N TRP A 43 13.17 -0.68 9.32
CA TRP A 43 13.03 -1.22 10.67
C TRP A 43 12.07 -0.39 11.50
N VAL A 44 11.29 -1.05 12.35
CA VAL A 44 10.43 -0.37 13.31
C VAL A 44 10.99 -0.54 14.72
N LEU A 45 11.24 0.55 15.41
CA LEU A 45 11.59 0.56 16.83
C LEU A 45 10.36 1.02 17.62
N THR A 46 9.80 0.15 18.46
CA THR A 46 8.51 0.43 19.09
C THR A 46 8.39 -0.07 20.51
N SER A 47 7.65 0.68 21.35
CA SER A 47 7.20 0.19 22.65
C SER A 47 5.75 -0.34 22.63
N SER A 48 5.12 -0.35 21.45
CA SER A 48 3.73 -0.81 21.28
C SER A 48 3.59 -2.26 21.72
N GLU A 49 2.58 -2.54 22.54
CA GLU A 49 2.24 -3.92 22.90
C GLU A 49 1.56 -4.67 21.74
N ALA A 50 1.32 -4.00 20.61
CA ALA A 50 0.80 -4.59 19.37
C ALA A 50 1.84 -4.58 18.24
N ASP A 51 3.10 -4.80 18.59
CA ASP A 51 4.24 -4.87 17.66
C ASP A 51 4.05 -5.89 16.53
N THR A 52 3.28 -6.97 16.77
CA THR A 52 2.94 -7.98 15.75
C THR A 52 2.26 -7.40 14.50
N LEU A 53 1.67 -6.20 14.58
CA LEU A 53 1.16 -5.48 13.42
C LEU A 53 2.26 -5.16 12.40
N ALA A 54 3.47 -4.85 12.85
CA ALA A 54 4.60 -4.61 11.95
C ALA A 54 4.92 -5.87 11.12
N ARG A 55 4.92 -7.04 11.76
CA ARG A 55 5.11 -8.33 11.07
C ARG A 55 4.02 -8.58 10.03
N ARG A 56 2.76 -8.28 10.35
CA ARG A 56 1.63 -8.40 9.41
C ARG A 56 1.83 -7.53 8.16
N GLU A 57 2.39 -6.34 8.32
CA GLU A 57 2.69 -5.42 7.22
C GLU A 57 4.02 -5.72 6.50
N GLY A 58 4.74 -6.75 6.97
CA GLY A 58 6.00 -7.22 6.39
C GLY A 58 7.21 -6.39 6.80
N PHE A 59 7.23 -5.86 8.03
CA PHE A 59 8.36 -5.11 8.58
C PHE A 59 8.92 -5.78 9.84
N PRO A 60 10.26 -5.85 9.99
CA PRO A 60 10.86 -6.24 11.25
C PRO A 60 10.64 -5.15 12.31
N ALA A 61 10.31 -5.57 13.53
CA ALA A 61 10.15 -4.69 14.67
C ALA A 61 11.09 -5.10 15.80
N LEU A 62 11.77 -4.11 16.37
CA LEU A 62 12.48 -4.21 17.64
C LEU A 62 11.54 -3.65 18.72
N LYS A 63 11.07 -4.53 19.60
CA LYS A 63 10.12 -4.19 20.66
C LYS A 63 10.82 -3.98 22.00
N LEU A 64 10.56 -2.84 22.65
CA LEU A 64 10.93 -2.60 24.05
C LEU A 64 9.68 -2.55 24.95
N PRO A 65 9.79 -2.85 26.25
CA PRO A 65 8.67 -2.69 27.18
C PRO A 65 8.16 -1.25 27.22
N SER A 66 6.83 -1.08 27.23
CA SER A 66 6.23 0.24 27.46
C SER A 66 6.26 0.65 28.94
N LYS A 67 6.10 1.96 29.22
CA LYS A 67 5.87 2.44 30.60
C LYS A 67 4.69 1.73 31.28
N ALA A 68 3.65 1.41 30.53
CA ALA A 68 2.47 0.73 31.05
C ALA A 68 2.83 -0.70 31.46
N MET A 69 3.46 -1.46 30.56
CA MET A 69 3.91 -2.82 30.85
C MET A 69 4.86 -2.88 32.05
N LEU A 70 5.80 -1.93 32.16
CA LEU A 70 6.71 -1.85 33.31
C LEU A 70 5.95 -1.64 34.62
N ARG A 71 4.93 -0.75 34.62
CA ARG A 71 4.08 -0.51 35.80
C ARG A 71 3.28 -1.75 36.17
N ASP A 72 2.66 -2.40 35.19
CA ASP A 72 1.84 -3.60 35.41
C ASP A 72 2.67 -4.74 36.01
N ALA A 73 3.92 -4.88 35.56
CA ALA A 73 4.86 -5.87 36.07
C ALA A 73 5.54 -5.48 37.40
N GLY A 74 5.21 -4.31 37.98
CA GLY A 74 5.81 -3.83 39.21
C GLY A 74 7.30 -3.47 39.09
N VAL A 75 7.80 -3.19 37.88
CA VAL A 75 9.19 -2.83 37.64
C VAL A 75 9.41 -1.36 37.96
N ASP A 76 10.51 -1.06 38.68
CA ASP A 76 10.92 0.32 38.94
C ASP A 76 11.08 1.11 37.63
N LEU A 77 10.32 2.20 37.51
CA LEU A 77 10.27 2.98 36.28
C LEU A 77 11.63 3.62 35.98
N SER A 78 12.36 4.10 36.99
CA SER A 78 13.68 4.72 36.79
C SER A 78 14.67 3.75 36.13
N ARG A 79 14.72 2.51 36.63
CA ARG A 79 15.50 1.42 36.02
C ARG A 79 15.05 1.14 34.59
N GLY A 80 13.74 1.02 34.38
CA GLY A 80 13.17 0.80 33.04
C GLY A 80 13.53 1.90 32.04
N LEU A 81 13.49 3.17 32.46
CA LEU A 81 13.89 4.32 31.64
C LEU A 81 15.37 4.25 31.25
N THR A 82 16.25 3.92 32.19
CA THR A 82 17.69 3.77 31.93
C THR A 82 17.96 2.67 30.90
N ILE A 83 17.29 1.51 31.04
CA ILE A 83 17.40 0.41 30.08
C ILE A 83 16.87 0.84 28.71
N ALA A 84 15.70 1.48 28.65
CA ALA A 84 15.10 1.94 27.40
C ALA A 84 16.02 2.93 26.66
N ARG A 85 16.64 3.89 27.37
CA ARG A 85 17.58 4.85 26.81
C ARG A 85 18.79 4.16 26.18
N ALA A 86 19.45 3.27 26.94
CA ALA A 86 20.60 2.54 26.44
C ALA A 86 20.23 1.65 25.25
N TRP A 87 19.10 0.95 25.32
CA TRP A 87 18.67 0.02 24.28
C TRP A 87 18.27 0.74 22.98
N VAL A 88 17.55 1.87 23.05
CA VAL A 88 17.21 2.67 21.87
C VAL A 88 18.47 3.22 21.21
N MET A 89 19.38 3.81 21.98
CA MET A 89 20.64 4.34 21.47
C MET A 89 21.47 3.24 20.79
N GLN A 90 21.67 2.10 21.46
CA GLN A 90 22.45 0.98 20.90
C GLN A 90 21.79 0.37 19.66
N SER A 91 20.46 0.24 19.66
CA SER A 91 19.73 -0.28 18.50
C SER A 91 19.91 0.63 17.28
N VAL A 92 19.79 1.95 17.44
CA VAL A 92 20.02 2.90 16.35
C VAL A 92 21.49 2.92 15.94
N ALA A 93 22.44 2.85 16.87
CA ALA A 93 23.87 2.80 16.59
C ALA A 93 24.26 1.57 15.76
N LEU A 94 23.69 0.39 16.08
CA LEU A 94 23.92 -0.86 15.34
C LEU A 94 23.23 -0.85 13.98
N LEU A 95 22.02 -0.28 13.91
CA LEU A 95 21.29 -0.19 12.66
C LEU A 95 21.94 0.83 11.71
N GLN A 96 22.53 1.93 12.18
CA GLN A 96 23.12 2.97 11.31
C GLN A 96 22.15 3.44 10.21
N PRO A 97 20.98 4.01 10.56
CA PRO A 97 20.03 4.47 9.57
C PRO A 97 20.57 5.62 8.72
N ASP A 98 20.23 5.65 7.44
CA ASP A 98 20.34 6.85 6.60
C ASP A 98 19.27 7.89 6.98
N LEU A 99 18.11 7.43 7.47
CA LEU A 99 17.01 8.26 7.96
C LEU A 99 16.35 7.66 9.22
N LEU A 100 16.25 8.48 10.27
CA LEU A 100 15.48 8.19 11.47
C LEU A 100 14.16 8.99 11.46
N ILE A 101 13.03 8.31 11.46
CA ILE A 101 11.69 8.91 11.46
C ILE A 101 11.10 8.77 12.87
N VAL A 102 10.82 9.88 13.54
CA VAL A 102 10.27 9.91 14.90
C VAL A 102 8.81 10.31 14.86
N ASP A 103 7.94 9.58 15.57
CA ASP A 103 6.51 9.95 15.64
C ASP A 103 6.16 10.73 16.92
N THR A 104 5.56 11.89 16.72
CA THR A 104 4.94 12.81 17.70
C THR A 104 5.87 13.44 18.73
N PHE A 105 6.72 12.66 19.43
CA PHE A 105 7.50 13.16 20.57
C PHE A 105 8.98 13.29 20.21
N PRO A 106 9.50 14.51 19.98
CA PRO A 106 10.85 14.72 19.48
C PRO A 106 11.96 14.26 20.46
N GLY A 107 11.74 14.37 21.77
CA GLY A 107 12.67 13.85 22.78
C GLY A 107 12.55 12.35 23.04
N GLY A 108 11.56 11.70 22.43
CA GLY A 108 11.09 10.39 22.84
C GLY A 108 10.27 10.45 24.12
N THR A 109 9.70 9.32 24.53
CA THR A 109 8.85 9.27 25.76
C THR A 109 9.70 9.10 27.02
N TYR A 110 10.97 8.75 26.87
CA TYR A 110 11.92 8.46 27.93
C TYR A 110 13.08 9.48 27.99
N GLY A 111 13.14 10.48 27.10
CA GLY A 111 14.28 11.39 26.96
C GLY A 111 15.51 10.73 26.31
N GLU A 112 15.28 9.66 25.57
CA GLU A 112 16.25 8.78 24.92
C GLU A 112 16.72 9.30 23.57
N LEU A 113 15.95 10.16 22.92
CA LEU A 113 16.24 10.53 21.54
C LEU A 113 17.28 11.62 21.41
N LEU A 114 17.53 12.45 22.42
CA LEU A 114 18.43 13.60 22.29
C LEU A 114 19.82 13.20 21.75
N ALA A 115 20.48 12.23 22.40
CA ALA A 115 21.76 11.71 21.94
C ALA A 115 21.61 10.71 20.79
N THR A 116 20.48 10.01 20.69
CA THR A 116 20.23 9.03 19.61
C THR A 116 20.06 9.71 18.25
N LEU A 117 19.53 10.94 18.21
CA LEU A 117 19.33 11.70 16.98
C LEU A 117 20.66 11.97 16.26
N GLU A 118 21.76 12.16 16.99
CA GLU A 118 23.09 12.41 16.41
C GLU A 118 23.62 11.20 15.61
N LEU A 119 23.08 10.00 15.85
CA LEU A 119 23.48 8.77 15.16
C LEU A 119 22.88 8.64 13.75
N ALA A 120 21.94 9.52 13.39
CA ALA A 120 21.26 9.50 12.10
C ALA A 120 21.56 10.79 11.30
N PRO A 121 22.07 10.70 10.06
CA PRO A 121 22.43 11.86 9.26
C PRO A 121 21.18 12.65 8.80
N LYS A 122 20.06 11.95 8.56
CA LYS A 122 18.75 12.56 8.28
C LYS A 122 17.76 12.20 9.38
N ARG A 123 17.00 13.19 9.82
CA ARG A 123 16.02 13.08 10.89
C ARG A 123 14.71 13.71 10.47
N ALA A 124 13.62 12.96 10.62
CA ALA A 124 12.29 13.46 10.38
C ALA A 124 11.38 13.29 11.59
N LEU A 125 10.48 14.25 11.80
CA LEU A 125 9.45 14.20 12.85
C LEU A 125 8.08 14.18 12.20
N VAL A 126 7.27 13.18 12.51
CA VAL A 126 5.83 13.17 12.23
C VAL A 126 5.13 13.84 13.42
N ALA A 127 4.99 15.16 13.35
CA ALA A 127 4.47 16.00 14.42
C ALA A 127 2.94 16.00 14.44
N ARG A 128 2.36 14.95 15.02
CA ARG A 128 0.91 14.90 15.30
C ARG A 128 0.53 16.05 16.25
N PRO A 129 -0.62 16.72 16.03
CA PRO A 129 -1.12 17.72 16.97
C PRO A 129 -1.34 17.12 18.36
N VAL A 130 -0.75 17.78 19.35
CA VAL A 130 -0.96 17.53 20.78
C VAL A 130 -1.70 18.73 21.39
N ARG A 131 -2.19 18.61 22.63
CA ARG A 131 -2.82 19.74 23.33
C ARG A 131 -1.86 20.94 23.43
N ALA A 132 -2.41 22.16 23.39
CA ALA A 132 -1.66 23.41 23.37
C ALA A 132 -0.58 23.48 24.46
N ASN A 133 -0.92 23.09 25.69
CA ASN A 133 0.02 23.07 26.82
C ASN A 133 1.25 22.17 26.63
N MET A 134 1.16 21.10 25.83
CA MET A 134 2.32 20.28 25.47
C MET A 134 3.06 20.83 24.25
N ALA A 135 2.35 21.43 23.30
CA ALA A 135 2.96 22.04 22.13
C ALA A 135 3.80 23.28 22.51
N GLU A 136 3.35 24.03 23.51
CA GLU A 136 4.00 25.24 24.05
C GLU A 136 5.13 24.93 25.04
N ASP A 137 5.37 23.65 25.37
CA ASP A 137 6.46 23.25 26.25
C ASP A 137 7.83 23.64 25.61
N PRO A 138 8.69 24.40 26.31
CA PRO A 138 9.99 24.81 25.79
C PRO A 138 10.90 23.63 25.44
N GLY A 139 10.76 22.49 26.14
CA GLY A 139 11.48 21.26 25.85
C GLY A 139 10.98 20.56 24.58
N TYR A 140 9.70 20.71 24.23
CA TYR A 140 9.17 20.22 22.95
C TYR A 140 9.68 21.07 21.78
N SER A 141 9.44 22.38 21.86
CA SER A 141 9.79 23.33 20.79
C SER A 141 11.30 23.44 20.56
N GLY A 142 12.11 23.37 21.61
CA GLY A 142 13.58 23.40 21.52
C GLY A 142 14.19 22.19 20.80
N LEU A 143 13.47 21.09 20.64
CA LEU A 143 13.95 19.90 19.93
C LEU A 143 13.55 19.87 18.46
N LEU A 144 12.56 20.66 18.03
CA LEU A 144 12.11 20.70 16.64
C LEU A 144 13.24 21.03 15.64
N PRO A 145 14.18 21.97 15.93
CA PRO A 145 15.30 22.28 15.03
C PRO A 145 16.26 21.11 14.78
N LEU A 146 16.23 20.05 15.61
CA LEU A 146 17.05 18.86 15.41
C LEU A 146 16.57 18.00 14.23
N TYR A 147 15.37 18.27 13.70
CA TYR A 147 14.76 17.57 12.58
C TYR A 147 14.84 18.41 11.31
N GLN A 148 15.38 17.81 10.25
CA GLN A 148 15.48 18.48 8.94
C GLN A 148 14.15 18.44 8.19
N THR A 149 13.23 17.56 8.61
CA THR A 149 11.92 17.40 8.00
C THR A 149 10.87 17.23 9.09
N VAL A 150 9.85 18.08 9.08
CA VAL A 150 8.71 17.97 9.99
C VAL A 150 7.44 17.79 9.16
N LEU A 151 6.71 16.71 9.43
CA LEU A 151 5.48 16.33 8.74
C LEU A 151 4.31 16.45 9.70
N VAL A 152 3.26 17.21 9.34
CA VAL A 152 2.07 17.36 10.19
C VAL A 152 0.92 16.52 9.61
N PRO A 153 0.52 15.42 10.28
CA PRO A 153 -0.51 14.52 9.80
C PRO A 153 -1.93 15.04 10.11
N ASP A 154 -2.22 16.33 10.08
CA ASP A 154 -3.58 16.83 10.29
C ASP A 154 -3.71 18.20 9.65
N ASP A 155 -4.75 18.40 8.84
CA ASP A 155 -4.98 19.67 8.17
C ASP A 155 -5.36 20.77 9.17
N ALA A 156 -6.07 20.42 10.25
CA ALA A 156 -6.49 21.37 11.27
C ALA A 156 -5.39 21.72 12.27
N GLY A 157 -4.36 20.87 12.40
CA GLY A 157 -3.22 21.10 13.29
C GLY A 157 -1.96 21.62 12.61
N ALA A 158 -1.99 21.79 11.28
CA ALA A 158 -0.86 22.32 10.52
C ALA A 158 -0.45 23.73 10.98
N ALA A 159 -1.42 24.59 11.28
CA ALA A 159 -1.18 26.00 11.62
C ALA A 159 -0.41 26.22 12.93
N THR A 160 -0.37 25.24 13.84
CA THR A 160 0.30 25.38 15.14
C THR A 160 1.74 24.86 15.15
N VAL A 161 2.12 24.04 14.16
CA VAL A 161 3.42 23.34 14.14
C VAL A 161 4.20 23.58 12.84
N SER A 162 3.54 24.07 11.79
CA SER A 162 4.13 24.35 10.48
C SER A 162 3.67 25.71 9.95
N SER A 163 4.57 26.39 9.23
CA SER A 163 4.24 27.60 8.47
C SER A 163 3.65 27.29 7.08
N GLU A 164 3.66 26.03 6.63
CA GLU A 164 3.05 25.64 5.35
C GLU A 164 1.52 25.60 5.46
N PRO A 165 0.78 26.28 4.56
CA PRO A 165 -0.68 26.22 4.53
C PRO A 165 -1.16 24.81 4.16
N GLY A 166 -1.97 24.22 5.05
CA GLY A 166 -2.54 22.88 4.86
C GLY A 166 -1.55 21.76 5.24
N GLY A 167 -2.01 20.84 6.10
CA GLY A 167 -1.22 19.68 6.50
C GLY A 167 -1.11 18.64 5.38
N LEU A 168 -0.62 17.45 5.72
CA LEU A 168 -0.61 16.29 4.80
C LEU A 168 -1.98 15.59 4.74
N GLY A 169 -2.96 16.02 5.53
CA GLY A 169 -4.06 15.18 5.95
C GLY A 169 -3.60 14.07 6.92
N PRO A 170 -4.55 13.26 7.44
CA PRO A 170 -4.23 12.16 8.33
C PRO A 170 -3.44 11.07 7.61
N ILE A 171 -2.49 10.46 8.32
CA ILE A 171 -1.72 9.33 7.82
C ILE A 171 -2.44 8.03 8.21
N LEU A 172 -3.03 7.36 7.23
CA LEU A 172 -3.84 6.15 7.39
C LEU A 172 -3.17 4.94 6.75
N LEU A 173 -3.39 3.78 7.35
CA LEU A 173 -2.69 2.55 7.00
C LEU A 173 -3.02 2.04 5.58
N ARG A 174 -4.19 2.40 5.04
CA ARG A 174 -4.70 1.99 3.73
C ARG A 174 -5.32 3.16 2.98
N GLU A 175 -5.21 3.13 1.65
CA GLU A 175 -5.99 3.99 0.76
C GLU A 175 -7.41 3.47 0.53
N ARG A 176 -8.27 4.28 -0.08
CA ARG A 176 -9.65 3.88 -0.45
C ARG A 176 -9.63 2.72 -1.44
N GLU A 177 -8.69 2.75 -2.37
CA GLU A 177 -8.51 1.73 -3.39
C GLU A 177 -8.07 0.37 -2.81
N GLU A 178 -7.60 0.37 -1.56
CA GLU A 178 -7.20 -0.82 -0.80
C GLU A 178 -8.31 -1.34 0.15
N LEU A 179 -9.46 -0.65 0.23
CA LEU A 179 -10.61 -1.13 0.98
C LEU A 179 -11.29 -2.28 0.23
N LEU A 180 -11.84 -3.25 0.97
CA LEU A 180 -12.55 -4.35 0.34
C LEU A 180 -13.84 -3.84 -0.31
N PRO A 181 -14.25 -4.45 -1.45
CA PRO A 181 -15.61 -4.30 -1.95
C PRO A 181 -16.61 -4.62 -0.84
N ARG A 182 -17.69 -3.84 -0.75
CA ARG A 182 -18.65 -3.90 0.36
C ARG A 182 -19.14 -5.32 0.65
N ASP A 183 -19.50 -6.10 -0.37
CA ASP A 183 -20.00 -7.46 -0.17
C ASP A 183 -18.93 -8.41 0.37
N ALA A 184 -17.67 -8.24 -0.07
CA ALA A 184 -16.54 -9.00 0.46
C ALA A 184 -16.25 -8.62 1.92
N ALA A 185 -16.30 -7.33 2.25
CA ALA A 185 -16.18 -6.85 3.62
C ALA A 185 -17.30 -7.42 4.51
N ARG A 186 -18.56 -7.40 4.05
CA ARG A 186 -19.71 -7.96 4.78
C ARG A 186 -19.55 -9.45 5.05
N ARG A 187 -19.15 -10.22 4.04
CA ARG A 187 -18.85 -11.66 4.20
C ARG A 187 -17.73 -11.91 5.20
N ALA A 188 -16.63 -11.15 5.11
CA ALA A 188 -15.51 -11.26 6.04
C ALA A 188 -15.89 -10.89 7.48
N LEU A 189 -16.83 -9.98 7.65
CA LEU A 189 -17.40 -9.58 8.95
C LEU A 189 -18.52 -10.50 9.44
N GLY A 190 -18.91 -11.51 8.66
CA GLY A 190 -20.02 -12.41 8.98
C GLY A 190 -21.37 -11.69 9.07
N VAL A 191 -21.54 -10.58 8.37
CA VAL A 191 -22.80 -9.81 8.36
C VAL A 191 -23.81 -10.52 7.45
N PRO A 192 -25.00 -10.90 7.94
CA PRO A 192 -26.04 -11.49 7.12
C PRO A 192 -26.53 -10.57 5.99
N GLU A 193 -27.04 -11.18 4.93
CA GLU A 193 -27.62 -10.47 3.81
C GLU A 193 -28.84 -9.64 4.27
N GLY A 194 -28.96 -8.41 3.77
CA GLY A 194 -30.05 -7.48 4.14
C GLY A 194 -29.99 -6.89 5.56
N GLN A 195 -29.12 -7.37 6.46
CA GLN A 195 -29.06 -6.87 7.84
C GLN A 195 -28.20 -5.60 7.98
N ARG A 196 -28.64 -4.63 8.79
CA ARG A 196 -27.82 -3.46 9.14
C ARG A 196 -26.67 -3.88 10.05
N ALA A 197 -25.46 -3.39 9.79
CA ALA A 197 -24.28 -3.68 10.61
C ALA A 197 -23.69 -2.42 11.25
N VAL A 198 -23.32 -2.53 12.52
CA VAL A 198 -22.68 -1.46 13.28
C VAL A 198 -21.29 -1.87 13.74
N TRP A 199 -20.29 -1.03 13.45
CA TRP A 199 -18.93 -1.19 13.92
C TRP A 199 -18.77 -0.60 15.33
N LEU A 200 -18.34 -1.39 16.29
CA LEU A 200 -18.15 -0.98 17.68
C LEU A 200 -16.65 -0.96 18.02
N SER A 201 -16.07 0.21 18.28
CA SER A 201 -14.66 0.29 18.72
C SER A 201 -14.38 1.46 19.65
N LEU A 202 -13.82 1.17 20.82
CA LEU A 202 -13.37 2.18 21.79
C LEU A 202 -11.85 2.42 21.75
N GLY A 203 -11.20 2.07 20.63
CA GLY A 203 -9.77 2.26 20.40
C GLY A 203 -8.99 0.95 20.37
N GLY A 204 -7.72 0.98 20.78
CA GLY A 204 -6.81 -0.17 20.70
C GLY A 204 -7.03 -1.28 21.74
N GLY A 205 -7.98 -1.10 22.66
CA GLY A 205 -8.36 -2.07 23.68
C GLY A 205 -7.69 -1.90 25.05
N GLY A 206 -6.53 -1.24 25.11
CA GLY A 206 -5.77 -1.11 26.36
C GLY A 206 -6.24 0.00 27.32
N ASP A 207 -7.44 0.55 27.13
CA ASP A 207 -8.01 1.48 28.10
C ASP A 207 -8.85 0.71 29.15
N PRO A 208 -8.58 0.86 30.46
CA PRO A 208 -9.41 0.25 31.49
C PRO A 208 -10.91 0.57 31.37
N ALA A 209 -11.27 1.78 30.92
CA ALA A 209 -12.67 2.15 30.71
C ALA A 209 -13.32 1.36 29.56
N ALA A 210 -12.55 0.95 28.55
CA ALA A 210 -13.07 0.15 27.44
C ALA A 210 -13.50 -1.24 27.91
N MET A 211 -12.82 -1.82 28.91
CA MET A 211 -13.11 -3.16 29.44
C MET A 211 -14.52 -3.28 30.05
N SER A 212 -15.03 -2.21 30.67
CA SER A 212 -16.37 -2.17 31.24
C SER A 212 -17.42 -1.62 30.27
N THR A 213 -17.03 -0.70 29.39
CA THR A 213 -17.95 0.02 28.49
C THR A 213 -18.31 -0.81 27.26
N LEU A 214 -17.35 -1.54 26.68
CA LEU A 214 -17.55 -2.28 25.43
C LEU A 214 -18.61 -3.40 25.58
N PRO A 215 -18.58 -4.26 26.62
CA PRO A 215 -19.61 -5.29 26.79
C PRO A 215 -21.01 -4.69 26.96
N ARG A 216 -21.12 -3.60 27.73
CA ARG A 216 -22.39 -2.88 27.95
C ARG A 216 -22.94 -2.30 26.64
N LEU A 217 -22.08 -1.74 25.80
CA LEU A 217 -22.49 -1.28 24.47
C LEU A 217 -23.03 -2.41 23.59
N VAL A 218 -22.36 -3.58 23.59
CA VAL A 218 -22.86 -4.76 22.87
C VAL A 218 -24.24 -5.15 23.37
N ASP A 219 -24.40 -5.25 24.69
CA ASP A 219 -25.68 -5.63 25.32
C ASP A 219 -26.78 -4.58 25.03
N THR A 220 -26.44 -3.29 24.93
CA THR A 220 -27.34 -2.20 24.54
C THR A 220 -27.73 -2.23 23.06
N LEU A 221 -26.94 -2.83 22.16
CA LEU A 221 -27.25 -2.88 20.72
C LEU A 221 -27.86 -4.20 20.26
N ARG A 222 -27.59 -5.28 21.00
CA ARG A 222 -28.11 -6.61 20.67
C ARG A 222 -29.64 -6.64 20.64
N GLY A 223 -30.21 -7.34 19.67
CA GLY A 223 -31.66 -7.49 19.51
C GLY A 223 -32.39 -6.27 18.95
N ARG A 224 -31.68 -5.20 18.57
CA ARG A 224 -32.26 -3.95 18.03
C ARG A 224 -32.13 -3.84 16.50
N GLY A 225 -32.16 -4.96 15.78
CA GLY A 225 -32.07 -4.99 14.32
C GLY A 225 -30.67 -4.75 13.72
N TRP A 226 -29.65 -4.66 14.57
CA TRP A 226 -28.25 -4.49 14.16
C TRP A 226 -27.45 -5.79 14.32
N HIS A 227 -26.59 -6.06 13.34
CA HIS A 227 -25.46 -6.97 13.48
C HIS A 227 -24.27 -6.19 14.06
N VAL A 228 -23.85 -6.54 15.28
CA VAL A 228 -22.81 -5.81 16.01
C VAL A 228 -21.45 -6.40 15.69
N VAL A 229 -20.61 -5.64 14.98
CA VAL A 229 -19.22 -6.00 14.69
C VAL A 229 -18.33 -5.33 15.73
N VAL A 230 -17.75 -6.12 16.63
CA VAL A 230 -16.94 -5.63 17.74
C VAL A 230 -15.46 -5.66 17.39
N ALA A 231 -14.89 -4.47 17.25
CA ALA A 231 -13.47 -4.21 17.07
C ALA A 231 -12.87 -3.72 18.40
N ALA A 232 -12.73 -4.64 19.36
CA ALA A 232 -12.24 -4.36 20.71
C ALA A 232 -10.80 -3.84 20.75
N GLY A 233 -10.01 -4.21 19.73
CA GLY A 233 -8.59 -3.88 19.62
C GLY A 233 -7.70 -5.00 20.18
N PRO A 234 -6.46 -5.14 19.67
CA PRO A 234 -5.55 -6.23 20.00
C PRO A 234 -5.06 -6.23 21.46
N LEU A 235 -5.29 -5.15 22.21
CA LEU A 235 -4.87 -5.01 23.61
C LEU A 235 -6.05 -5.13 24.59
N TYR A 236 -7.22 -5.53 24.11
CA TYR A 236 -8.39 -5.75 24.95
C TYR A 236 -8.25 -7.09 25.69
N ASP A 237 -8.37 -7.06 27.01
CA ASP A 237 -8.32 -8.23 27.90
C ASP A 237 -9.63 -8.42 28.70
N GLY A 238 -10.66 -7.64 28.37
CA GLY A 238 -11.96 -7.66 29.03
C GLY A 238 -12.85 -8.82 28.58
N VAL A 239 -14.10 -8.82 29.05
CA VAL A 239 -15.05 -9.89 28.71
C VAL A 239 -15.53 -9.76 27.26
N GLU A 240 -15.46 -10.85 26.51
CA GLU A 240 -16.02 -10.91 25.17
C GLU A 240 -17.52 -11.22 25.21
N ARG A 241 -18.30 -10.54 24.37
CA ARG A 241 -19.72 -10.80 24.16
C ARG A 241 -19.91 -11.45 22.79
N ARG A 242 -20.13 -12.76 22.77
CA ARG A 242 -20.36 -13.55 21.54
C ARG A 242 -21.81 -14.04 21.45
N GLY A 243 -22.18 -14.57 20.29
CA GLY A 243 -23.45 -15.24 20.01
C GLY A 243 -24.22 -14.56 18.87
N GLU A 244 -25.50 -14.87 18.73
CA GLU A 244 -26.33 -14.39 17.62
C GLU A 244 -26.32 -12.85 17.50
N GLY A 245 -26.20 -12.36 16.26
CA GLY A 245 -26.15 -10.95 15.90
C GLY A 245 -24.88 -10.22 16.32
N VAL A 246 -23.82 -10.93 16.74
CA VAL A 246 -22.55 -10.32 17.18
C VAL A 246 -21.36 -11.03 16.53
N THR A 247 -20.55 -10.29 15.77
CA THR A 247 -19.21 -10.72 15.34
C THR A 247 -18.17 -10.05 16.22
N TRP A 248 -17.43 -10.83 17.00
CA TRP A 248 -16.28 -10.33 17.76
C TRP A 248 -14.99 -10.57 16.97
N LEU A 249 -14.20 -9.52 16.72
CA LEU A 249 -12.95 -9.65 15.96
C LEU A 249 -11.78 -10.04 16.87
N ASP A 250 -11.15 -11.18 16.57
CA ASP A 250 -10.10 -11.77 17.39
C ASP A 250 -8.72 -11.08 17.29
N ARG A 251 -8.53 -10.15 16.35
CA ARG A 251 -7.24 -9.48 16.09
C ARG A 251 -7.43 -8.05 15.58
N TYR A 252 -6.33 -7.36 15.31
CA TYR A 252 -6.29 -6.01 14.73
C TYR A 252 -7.39 -5.83 13.67
N ALA A 253 -8.34 -4.97 14.02
CA ALA A 253 -9.50 -4.66 13.21
C ALA A 253 -9.05 -3.80 12.03
N SER A 254 -9.10 -4.38 10.83
CA SER A 254 -8.55 -3.73 9.63
C SER A 254 -9.51 -2.67 9.11
N MET A 255 -9.00 -1.47 8.85
CA MET A 255 -9.77 -0.42 8.19
C MET A 255 -10.30 -0.85 6.80
N GLU A 256 -9.65 -1.86 6.18
CA GLU A 256 -10.07 -2.49 4.91
C GLU A 256 -11.53 -3.01 4.94
N LEU A 257 -12.06 -3.29 6.13
CA LEU A 257 -13.40 -3.88 6.33
C LEU A 257 -14.48 -2.83 6.61
N LEU A 258 -14.13 -1.56 6.83
CA LEU A 258 -15.09 -0.52 7.25
C LEU A 258 -16.19 -0.27 6.22
N CYS A 259 -15.93 -0.50 4.92
CA CYS A 259 -16.96 -0.40 3.88
C CYS A 259 -18.08 -1.43 4.03
N GLY A 260 -17.90 -2.47 4.86
CA GLY A 260 -18.90 -3.51 5.12
C GLY A 260 -19.99 -3.14 6.12
N VAL A 261 -19.81 -2.06 6.91
CA VAL A 261 -20.78 -1.63 7.92
C VAL A 261 -21.65 -0.47 7.43
N ASP A 262 -22.75 -0.21 8.14
CA ASP A 262 -23.70 0.86 7.84
C ASP A 262 -23.51 2.07 8.76
N ALA A 263 -23.03 1.84 9.99
CA ALA A 263 -22.71 2.87 10.96
C ALA A 263 -21.59 2.40 11.89
N ALA A 264 -21.07 3.30 12.71
CA ALA A 264 -20.14 2.98 13.77
C ALA A 264 -20.50 3.65 15.10
N VAL A 265 -20.04 3.05 16.19
CA VAL A 265 -19.94 3.64 17.53
C VAL A 265 -18.48 3.67 17.92
N SER A 266 -17.95 4.86 18.22
CA SER A 266 -16.52 5.00 18.54
C SER A 266 -16.21 6.00 19.63
N ALA A 267 -15.10 5.79 20.35
CA ALA A 267 -14.58 6.79 21.29
C ALA A 267 -14.01 8.05 20.59
N GLY A 268 -13.79 8.03 19.27
CA GLY A 268 -13.27 9.21 18.56
C GLY A 268 -11.77 9.47 18.77
N GLY A 269 -11.01 8.44 19.15
CA GLY A 269 -9.55 8.49 19.14
C GLY A 269 -9.02 8.83 17.74
N TYR A 270 -7.92 9.58 17.69
CA TYR A 270 -7.43 10.21 16.45
C TYR A 270 -7.42 9.28 15.21
N ASN A 271 -6.84 8.08 15.27
CA ASN A 271 -6.82 7.19 14.10
C ASN A 271 -8.22 6.68 13.75
N ALA A 272 -8.95 6.12 14.72
CA ALA A 272 -10.28 5.55 14.49
C ALA A 272 -11.24 6.59 13.91
N PHE A 273 -11.18 7.83 14.39
CA PHE A 273 -11.93 8.94 13.81
C PHE A 273 -11.60 9.12 12.32
N HIS A 274 -10.32 9.28 11.98
CA HIS A 274 -9.94 9.56 10.60
C HIS A 274 -10.16 8.35 9.68
N GLU A 275 -9.98 7.12 10.15
CA GLU A 275 -10.28 5.89 9.41
C GLU A 275 -11.78 5.79 9.08
N LEU A 276 -12.66 6.03 10.07
CA LEU A 276 -14.11 6.01 9.88
C LEU A 276 -14.57 7.11 8.90
N MET A 277 -14.08 8.33 9.07
CA MET A 277 -14.44 9.45 8.19
C MET A 277 -13.90 9.23 6.77
N PHE A 278 -12.66 8.76 6.63
CA PHE A 278 -12.04 8.49 5.32
C PHE A 278 -12.76 7.38 4.54
N ALA A 279 -13.20 6.32 5.25
CA ALA A 279 -14.01 5.24 4.69
C ALA A 279 -15.47 5.66 4.42
N GLY A 280 -15.91 6.79 4.98
CA GLY A 280 -17.27 7.29 4.82
C GLY A 280 -18.30 6.55 5.68
N VAL A 281 -17.92 6.15 6.90
CA VAL A 281 -18.83 5.48 7.84
C VAL A 281 -19.44 6.50 8.79
N PRO A 282 -20.76 6.76 8.72
CA PRO A 282 -21.46 7.58 9.69
C PRO A 282 -21.26 7.06 11.11
N THR A 283 -20.94 7.93 12.06
CA THR A 283 -20.48 7.50 13.38
C THR A 283 -21.20 8.22 14.51
N VAL A 284 -21.66 7.45 15.49
CA VAL A 284 -22.02 7.96 16.82
C VAL A 284 -20.78 7.92 17.70
N PHE A 285 -20.25 9.09 18.04
CA PHE A 285 -19.09 9.17 18.92
C PHE A 285 -19.51 9.21 20.39
N LEU A 286 -18.81 8.46 21.22
CA LEU A 286 -18.90 8.47 22.69
C LEU A 286 -17.50 8.76 23.27
N PRO A 287 -17.06 10.03 23.25
CA PRO A 287 -15.71 10.43 23.68
C PRO A 287 -15.39 9.99 25.10
N GLN A 288 -14.11 9.67 25.35
CA GLN A 288 -13.62 9.32 26.67
C GLN A 288 -12.59 10.36 27.13
N PRO A 289 -12.52 10.71 28.44
CA PRO A 289 -11.52 11.65 28.93
C PRO A 289 -10.09 11.15 28.65
N ARG A 290 -9.27 11.96 27.97
CA ARG A 290 -7.85 11.67 27.69
C ARG A 290 -6.94 12.80 28.18
N VAL A 291 -5.68 12.47 28.45
CA VAL A 291 -4.66 13.44 28.91
C VAL A 291 -4.06 14.24 27.73
N ALA A 292 -3.79 13.57 26.61
CA ALA A 292 -3.01 14.13 25.51
C ALA A 292 -3.79 14.41 24.21
N ASP A 293 -4.97 13.81 24.06
CA ASP A 293 -5.77 13.86 22.83
C ASP A 293 -7.00 14.75 23.03
N ASP A 294 -7.29 15.63 22.07
CA ASP A 294 -8.51 16.43 22.04
C ASP A 294 -9.58 15.74 21.17
N GLN A 295 -10.25 14.77 21.77
CA GLN A 295 -11.30 13.99 21.10
C GLN A 295 -12.56 14.83 20.89
N GLU A 296 -12.91 15.67 21.85
CA GLU A 296 -14.15 16.46 21.81
C GLU A 296 -14.14 17.48 20.69
N ALA A 297 -13.06 18.26 20.55
CA ALA A 297 -12.97 19.24 19.46
C ALA A 297 -13.05 18.55 18.10
N ARG A 298 -12.39 17.40 17.94
CA ARG A 298 -12.41 16.62 16.70
C ARG A 298 -13.82 16.10 16.37
N VAL A 299 -14.50 15.54 17.35
CA VAL A 299 -15.87 15.04 17.19
C VAL A 299 -16.84 16.19 16.89
N ALA A 300 -16.68 17.34 17.55
CA ALA A 300 -17.49 18.52 17.29
C ALA A 300 -17.42 18.97 15.82
N ARG A 301 -16.23 18.90 15.18
CA ARG A 301 -16.09 19.21 13.74
C ARG A 301 -16.93 18.27 12.87
N ALA A 302 -16.93 16.97 13.16
CA ALA A 302 -17.73 16.01 12.41
C ALA A 302 -19.24 16.20 12.61
N VAL A 303 -19.66 16.53 13.83
CA VAL A 303 -21.07 16.86 14.13
C VAL A 303 -21.50 18.13 13.38
N ALA A 304 -20.66 19.17 13.38
CA ALA A 304 -20.97 20.46 12.75
C ALA A 304 -21.25 20.35 11.24
N VAL A 305 -20.61 19.40 10.55
CA VAL A 305 -20.83 19.15 9.11
C VAL A 305 -21.82 18.01 8.85
N GLY A 306 -22.47 17.47 9.88
CA GLY A 306 -23.47 16.40 9.76
C GLY A 306 -22.91 14.99 9.51
N ALA A 307 -21.59 14.81 9.53
CA ALA A 307 -20.92 13.52 9.31
C ALA A 307 -21.09 12.52 10.47
N ALA A 308 -21.44 13.01 11.67
CA ALA A 308 -21.51 12.22 12.89
C ALA A 308 -22.58 12.70 13.86
N ARG A 309 -22.78 11.93 14.94
CA ARG A 309 -23.52 12.32 16.15
C ARG A 309 -22.64 12.19 17.39
N LEU A 310 -22.97 12.92 18.45
CA LEU A 310 -22.31 12.85 19.74
C LEU A 310 -23.26 12.26 20.78
N ALA A 311 -22.94 11.08 21.29
CA ALA A 311 -23.56 10.51 22.46
C ALA A 311 -22.88 11.05 23.72
N ARG A 312 -23.66 11.38 24.76
CA ARG A 312 -23.15 11.75 26.08
C ARG A 312 -23.15 10.55 27.04
N THR A 313 -24.07 9.63 26.81
CA THR A 313 -24.28 8.42 27.60
C THR A 313 -24.42 7.19 26.71
N LEU A 314 -24.41 6.00 27.32
CA LEU A 314 -24.60 4.74 26.58
C LEU A 314 -26.04 4.61 26.08
N GLU A 315 -26.97 5.18 26.83
CA GLU A 315 -28.40 5.15 26.61
C GLU A 315 -28.80 5.98 25.38
N ASP A 316 -28.01 7.01 25.02
CA ASP A 316 -28.23 7.83 23.82
C ASP A 316 -27.95 7.04 22.52
N VAL A 317 -27.05 6.06 22.58
CA VAL A 317 -26.46 5.43 21.40
C VAL A 317 -27.50 4.78 20.46
N PRO A 318 -28.46 3.97 20.93
CA PRO A 318 -29.45 3.36 20.05
C PRO A 318 -30.27 4.39 19.26
N ALA A 319 -30.74 5.46 19.91
CA ALA A 319 -31.53 6.49 19.26
C ALA A 319 -30.71 7.26 18.21
N LEU A 320 -29.45 7.57 18.53
CA LEU A 320 -28.56 8.28 17.61
C LEU A 320 -28.14 7.41 16.41
N LEU A 321 -28.08 6.09 16.55
CA LEU A 321 -27.76 5.16 15.46
C LEU A 321 -28.86 5.07 14.39
N GLU A 322 -30.08 5.51 14.68
CA GLU A 322 -31.12 5.63 13.65
C GLU A 322 -30.84 6.78 12.66
N SER A 323 -30.05 7.78 13.06
CA SER A 323 -29.56 8.84 12.18
C SER A 323 -28.11 9.22 12.56
N PRO A 324 -27.13 8.35 12.27
CA PRO A 324 -25.76 8.46 12.77
C PRO A 324 -24.93 9.55 12.08
N GLY A 325 -25.44 10.12 10.99
CA GLY A 325 -24.77 11.11 10.15
C GLY A 325 -24.84 10.75 8.68
N ASP A 326 -24.14 11.53 7.85
CA ASP A 326 -24.06 11.32 6.40
C ASP A 326 -22.69 10.80 5.94
N ALA A 327 -22.70 9.80 5.07
CA ALA A 327 -21.48 9.15 4.58
C ALA A 327 -20.68 10.03 3.61
N ALA A 328 -21.35 10.88 2.82
CA ALA A 328 -20.67 11.80 1.91
C ALA A 328 -20.01 12.95 2.69
N ALA A 329 -20.68 13.48 3.71
CA ALA A 329 -20.11 14.45 4.65
C ALA A 329 -18.89 13.88 5.39
N ALA A 330 -18.95 12.61 5.83
CA ALA A 330 -17.81 11.93 6.42
C ALA A 330 -16.60 11.86 5.47
N ARG A 331 -16.82 11.44 4.21
CA ARG A 331 -15.75 11.40 3.19
C ARG A 331 -15.22 12.79 2.84
N ALA A 332 -16.08 13.81 2.81
CA ALA A 332 -15.70 15.19 2.53
C ALA A 332 -14.85 15.78 3.67
N LEU A 333 -15.13 15.39 4.92
CA LEU A 333 -14.37 15.82 6.09
C LEU A 333 -12.94 15.27 6.11
N VAL A 334 -12.74 14.03 5.64
CA VAL A 334 -11.42 13.42 5.49
C VAL A 334 -11.25 12.94 4.04
N PRO A 335 -10.91 13.85 3.11
CA PRO A 335 -10.94 13.55 1.68
C PRO A 335 -9.71 12.76 1.21
N ARG A 336 -8.60 12.84 1.95
CA ARG A 336 -7.28 12.34 1.55
C ARG A 336 -6.56 11.61 2.69
N ASN A 337 -5.58 10.80 2.29
CA ASN A 337 -4.62 10.13 3.16
C ASN A 337 -3.22 10.70 2.90
N GLY A 338 -2.55 11.17 3.95
CA GLY A 338 -1.22 11.77 3.87
C GLY A 338 -0.07 10.78 3.80
N ALA A 339 -0.31 9.46 3.85
CA ALA A 339 0.74 8.45 3.92
C ALA A 339 1.66 8.45 2.68
N ARG A 340 1.08 8.64 1.48
CA ARG A 340 1.80 8.75 0.21
C ARG A 340 2.73 9.96 0.19
N ASP A 341 2.17 11.13 0.47
CA ASP A 341 2.88 12.39 0.45
C ASP A 341 3.98 12.43 1.52
N ALA A 342 3.70 11.88 2.71
CA ALA A 342 4.70 11.70 3.76
C ALA A 342 5.87 10.83 3.27
N ALA A 343 5.59 9.66 2.69
CA ALA A 343 6.64 8.78 2.17
C ALA A 343 7.45 9.43 1.04
N ALA A 344 6.79 10.14 0.13
CA ALA A 344 7.46 10.87 -0.95
C ALA A 344 8.38 11.97 -0.39
N ARG A 345 7.87 12.85 0.49
CA ARG A 345 8.68 13.91 1.12
C ARG A 345 9.90 13.33 1.85
N LEU A 346 9.75 12.21 2.55
CA LEU A 346 10.85 11.56 3.28
C LEU A 346 11.88 10.93 2.33
N LEU A 347 11.43 10.21 1.29
CA LEU A 347 12.34 9.61 0.32
C LEU A 347 13.10 10.67 -0.49
N SER A 348 12.49 11.82 -0.79
CA SER A 348 13.18 12.94 -1.46
C SER A 348 14.31 13.56 -0.64
N THR A 349 14.45 13.21 0.64
CA THR A 349 15.63 13.59 1.45
C THR A 349 16.83 12.66 1.23
N LEU A 350 16.59 11.48 0.65
CA LEU A 350 17.57 10.41 0.41
C LEU A 350 17.82 10.15 -1.08
N LEU A 351 16.83 10.43 -1.92
CA LEU A 351 16.80 10.18 -3.36
C LEU A 351 16.49 11.48 -4.12
N PRO A 352 16.85 11.55 -5.41
CA PRO A 352 16.47 12.67 -6.27
C PRO A 352 14.95 12.86 -6.31
N ALA A 353 14.50 14.11 -6.15
CA ALA A 353 13.07 14.42 -6.02
C ALA A 353 12.26 14.02 -7.26
N ASP A 354 12.83 14.17 -8.46
CA ASP A 354 12.18 13.83 -9.73
C ASP A 354 11.93 12.32 -9.86
N ASP A 355 12.84 11.49 -9.34
CA ASP A 355 12.65 10.03 -9.30
C ASP A 355 11.46 9.69 -8.39
N VAL A 356 11.41 10.27 -7.19
CA VAL A 356 10.32 10.03 -6.23
C VAL A 356 8.98 10.53 -6.76
N ALA A 357 8.95 11.72 -7.39
CA ALA A 357 7.77 12.26 -8.04
C ALA A 357 7.27 11.31 -9.15
N ARG A 358 8.20 10.79 -9.96
CA ARG A 358 7.89 9.82 -11.00
C ARG A 358 7.25 8.54 -10.42
N ALA A 359 7.80 8.00 -9.33
CA ALA A 359 7.23 6.83 -8.67
C ALA A 359 5.82 7.11 -8.10
N ALA A 360 5.59 8.30 -7.55
CA ALA A 360 4.30 8.71 -7.04
C ALA A 360 3.23 8.85 -8.14
N GLU A 361 3.59 9.38 -9.31
CA GLU A 361 2.74 9.46 -10.50
C GLU A 361 2.34 8.08 -11.02
N LEU A 362 3.31 7.16 -11.13
CA LEU A 362 3.09 5.80 -11.62
C LEU A 362 2.08 5.05 -10.74
N LEU A 363 2.13 5.24 -9.43
CA LEU A 363 1.19 4.65 -8.47
C LEU A 363 0.00 5.56 -8.19
N SER A 364 -0.57 6.19 -9.21
CA SER A 364 -1.73 7.09 -9.05
C SER A 364 -2.96 6.39 -8.44
N PRO A 365 -3.87 7.13 -7.77
CA PRO A 365 -5.12 6.55 -7.26
C PRO A 365 -5.95 5.87 -8.36
N ALA A 366 -6.04 6.47 -9.55
CA ALA A 366 -6.74 5.88 -10.69
C ALA A 366 -6.19 4.51 -11.08
N LEU A 367 -4.87 4.34 -11.01
CA LEU A 367 -4.22 3.07 -11.27
C LEU A 367 -4.55 2.02 -10.22
N LEU A 368 -4.37 2.37 -8.94
CA LEU A 368 -4.59 1.46 -7.82
C LEU A 368 -6.06 1.03 -7.70
N GLY A 369 -6.98 1.92 -8.08
CA GLY A 369 -8.42 1.67 -8.08
C GLY A 369 -8.94 0.94 -9.32
N SER A 370 -8.09 0.69 -10.32
CA SER A 370 -8.50 -0.10 -11.49
C SER A 370 -8.77 -1.56 -11.08
N ARG A 371 -9.79 -2.17 -11.70
CA ARG A 371 -10.20 -3.56 -11.40
C ARG A 371 -9.03 -4.53 -11.57
N SER A 372 -8.27 -4.37 -12.65
CA SER A 372 -7.10 -5.20 -12.91
C SER A 372 -6.00 -5.01 -11.85
N ALA A 373 -5.75 -3.80 -11.36
CA ALA A 373 -4.78 -3.59 -10.28
C ALA A 373 -5.24 -4.26 -8.96
N GLN A 374 -6.52 -4.13 -8.62
CA GLN A 374 -7.10 -4.75 -7.41
C GLN A 374 -7.09 -6.29 -7.46
N GLY A 375 -7.18 -6.87 -8.66
CA GLY A 375 -7.13 -8.30 -8.89
C GLY A 375 -5.72 -8.89 -9.01
N MET A 376 -4.67 -8.09 -8.81
CA MET A 376 -3.27 -8.49 -9.00
C MET A 376 -2.51 -8.47 -7.66
N ALA A 377 -1.57 -9.40 -7.48
CA ALA A 377 -0.67 -9.35 -6.33
C ALA A 377 0.15 -8.04 -6.34
N PRO A 378 0.32 -7.35 -5.19
CA PRO A 378 0.99 -6.05 -5.14
C PRO A 378 2.38 -6.04 -5.78
N ARG A 379 3.16 -7.11 -5.58
CA ARG A 379 4.49 -7.26 -6.17
C ARG A 379 4.45 -7.30 -7.70
N GLN A 380 3.52 -8.05 -8.28
CA GLN A 380 3.38 -8.13 -9.74
C GLN A 380 2.99 -6.78 -10.34
N LEU A 381 2.13 -6.02 -9.66
CA LEU A 381 1.75 -4.68 -10.09
C LEU A 381 2.96 -3.73 -10.11
N LEU A 382 3.81 -3.79 -9.08
CA LEU A 382 5.03 -2.98 -9.00
C LEU A 382 6.06 -3.40 -10.06
N GLU A 383 6.24 -4.71 -10.29
CA GLU A 383 7.09 -5.23 -11.37
C GLU A 383 6.60 -4.78 -12.75
N LEU A 384 5.28 -4.81 -12.99
CA LEU A 384 4.66 -4.35 -14.23
C LEU A 384 4.80 -2.83 -14.41
N ALA A 385 4.54 -2.05 -13.36
CA ALA A 385 4.74 -0.60 -13.37
C ALA A 385 6.16 -0.21 -13.71
N ARG A 386 7.14 -0.90 -13.11
CA ARG A 386 8.55 -0.70 -13.43
C ARG A 386 8.89 -1.08 -14.87
N ALA A 387 8.35 -2.19 -15.38
CA ALA A 387 8.62 -2.64 -16.75
C ALA A 387 8.11 -1.63 -17.80
N LEU A 388 6.98 -0.97 -17.52
CA LEU A 388 6.36 0.02 -18.40
C LEU A 388 6.75 1.47 -18.11
N SER A 389 7.40 1.75 -16.99
CA SER A 389 8.00 3.07 -16.72
C SER A 389 9.37 3.23 -17.36
N GLY A 390 10.13 2.13 -17.48
CA GLY A 390 11.54 2.20 -17.87
C GLY A 390 12.40 2.78 -16.75
N ASP A 391 13.45 3.49 -17.14
CA ASP A 391 14.38 4.12 -16.21
C ASP A 391 13.76 5.29 -15.44
N SER A 392 14.22 5.45 -14.20
CA SER A 392 14.06 6.71 -13.48
C SER A 392 14.88 7.84 -14.16
N PRO A 393 14.48 9.12 -13.99
CA PRO A 393 15.23 10.28 -14.47
C PRO A 393 16.73 10.21 -14.17
N SER A 394 17.12 9.82 -12.96
CA SER A 394 18.53 9.71 -12.58
C SER A 394 19.27 8.57 -13.29
N GLN A 395 18.61 7.41 -13.49
CA GLN A 395 19.21 6.30 -14.24
C GLN A 395 19.42 6.69 -15.71
N HIS A 396 18.45 7.39 -16.31
CA HIS A 396 18.59 7.92 -17.65
C HIS A 396 19.75 8.92 -17.76
N ALA A 397 19.85 9.87 -16.83
CA ALA A 397 20.95 10.84 -16.79
C ALA A 397 22.33 10.15 -16.70
N ALA A 398 22.45 9.11 -15.86
CA ALA A 398 23.68 8.33 -15.71
C ALA A 398 24.03 7.56 -16.99
N ARG A 399 23.05 6.89 -17.62
CA ARG A 399 23.27 6.18 -18.89
C ARG A 399 23.65 7.14 -20.01
N ARG A 400 22.98 8.29 -20.09
CA ARG A 400 23.31 9.35 -21.05
C ARG A 400 24.72 9.87 -20.86
N ALA A 401 25.16 10.12 -19.62
CA ALA A 401 26.53 10.56 -19.35
C ALA A 401 27.57 9.53 -19.80
N GLY A 402 27.34 8.24 -19.53
CA GLY A 402 28.22 7.17 -20.01
C GLY A 402 28.25 7.05 -21.53
N ALA A 403 27.11 7.19 -22.19
CA ALA A 403 27.04 7.15 -23.64
C ALA A 403 27.70 8.37 -24.30
N LEU A 404 27.61 9.56 -23.69
CA LEU A 404 28.33 10.75 -24.13
C LEU A 404 29.85 10.58 -24.00
N ASP A 405 30.33 9.99 -22.92
CA ASP A 405 31.76 9.63 -22.78
C ASP A 405 32.24 8.69 -23.90
N TRP A 406 31.38 7.79 -24.38
CA TRP A 406 31.71 6.93 -25.52
C TRP A 406 31.72 7.67 -26.86
N ILE A 407 30.82 8.64 -27.05
CA ILE A 407 30.83 9.53 -28.22
C ILE A 407 32.10 10.38 -28.23
N ASP A 408 32.47 10.97 -27.09
CA ASP A 408 33.68 11.79 -26.94
C ASP A 408 34.95 10.99 -27.25
N ARG A 409 34.94 9.68 -26.99
CA ARG A 409 36.01 8.73 -27.34
C ARG A 409 35.95 8.19 -28.77
N GLY A 410 34.95 8.58 -29.56
CA GLY A 410 34.74 8.10 -30.92
C GLY A 410 34.32 6.62 -31.03
N LEU A 411 33.82 6.02 -29.95
CA LEU A 411 33.40 4.61 -29.88
C LEU A 411 31.90 4.41 -30.18
N LEU A 412 31.12 5.48 -30.15
CA LEU A 412 29.70 5.50 -30.47
C LEU A 412 29.42 6.67 -31.41
N HIS A 413 28.48 6.50 -32.35
CA HIS A 413 28.05 7.55 -33.26
C HIS A 413 26.54 7.75 -33.16
N GLY A 414 26.09 9.00 -33.19
CA GLY A 414 24.67 9.38 -33.16
C GLY A 414 24.32 10.37 -32.04
N GLU A 415 23.09 10.87 -32.05
CA GLU A 415 22.58 11.73 -30.99
C GLU A 415 22.00 10.90 -29.85
N ILE A 416 22.32 11.26 -28.60
CA ILE A 416 21.71 10.65 -27.42
C ILE A 416 20.56 11.54 -26.94
N PRO A 417 19.31 11.01 -26.88
CA PRO A 417 18.16 11.77 -26.40
C PRO A 417 18.42 12.43 -25.05
N LYS A 418 18.02 13.70 -24.91
CA LYS A 418 18.15 14.44 -23.65
C LYS A 418 17.18 13.91 -22.60
N ASP A 419 15.93 13.71 -23.00
CA ASP A 419 14.86 13.28 -22.11
C ASP A 419 14.77 11.75 -22.02
N PRO A 420 14.34 11.20 -20.88
CA PRO A 420 14.06 9.77 -20.77
C PRO A 420 12.94 9.38 -21.74
N PRO A 421 12.94 8.13 -22.25
CA PRO A 421 11.83 7.64 -23.07
C PRO A 421 10.52 7.77 -22.27
N PRO A 422 9.41 8.14 -22.93
CA PRO A 422 8.13 8.24 -22.25
C PRO A 422 7.73 6.89 -21.67
N ALA A 423 7.15 6.88 -20.46
CA ALA A 423 6.53 5.66 -19.95
C ALA A 423 5.35 5.27 -20.84
N ALA A 424 5.12 3.97 -20.90
CA ALA A 424 3.90 3.44 -21.49
C ALA A 424 2.68 3.73 -20.59
N PRO A 425 1.48 3.85 -21.17
CA PRO A 425 0.27 4.14 -20.42
C PRO A 425 -0.22 2.89 -19.69
N LEU A 426 0.36 2.58 -18.53
CA LEU A 426 0.00 1.39 -17.74
C LEU A 426 -1.50 1.31 -17.44
N LEU A 427 -2.16 2.43 -17.12
CA LEU A 427 -3.60 2.44 -16.87
C LEU A 427 -4.41 2.01 -18.11
N SER A 428 -3.98 2.39 -19.32
CA SER A 428 -4.60 1.96 -20.57
C SER A 428 -4.43 0.46 -20.79
N LEU A 429 -3.25 -0.10 -20.47
CA LEU A 429 -3.01 -1.54 -20.55
C LEU A 429 -3.90 -2.32 -19.56
N LEU A 430 -4.03 -1.84 -18.33
CA LEU A 430 -4.91 -2.47 -17.34
C LEU A 430 -6.38 -2.38 -17.77
N GLY A 431 -6.81 -1.25 -18.34
CA GLY A 431 -8.14 -1.12 -18.93
C GLY A 431 -8.36 -2.08 -20.12
N ARG A 432 -7.32 -2.36 -20.91
CA ARG A 432 -7.35 -3.38 -21.96
C ARG A 432 -7.56 -4.78 -21.38
N PHE A 433 -6.89 -5.13 -20.29
CA PHE A 433 -7.08 -6.42 -19.61
C PHE A 433 -8.55 -6.58 -19.18
N ASP A 434 -9.11 -5.54 -18.57
CA ASP A 434 -10.51 -5.52 -18.14
C ASP A 434 -11.48 -5.68 -19.33
N THR A 435 -11.20 -5.01 -20.45
CA THR A 435 -12.06 -5.01 -21.66
C THR A 435 -12.14 -6.38 -22.32
N ILE A 436 -11.02 -7.12 -22.34
CA ILE A 436 -10.94 -8.44 -23.00
C ILE A 436 -11.15 -9.60 -22.02
N GLY A 437 -11.48 -9.33 -20.75
CA GLY A 437 -11.67 -10.36 -19.73
C GLY A 437 -10.40 -11.14 -19.38
N LEU A 438 -9.21 -10.55 -19.58
CA LEU A 438 -7.93 -11.16 -19.24
C LEU A 438 -7.72 -11.16 -17.72
N PRO A 439 -7.49 -12.31 -17.07
CA PRO A 439 -7.10 -12.34 -15.67
C PRO A 439 -5.83 -11.50 -15.43
N PRO A 440 -5.82 -10.53 -14.49
CA PRO A 440 -4.72 -9.57 -14.36
C PRO A 440 -3.35 -10.21 -14.15
N GLU A 441 -3.29 -11.28 -13.35
CA GLU A 441 -2.05 -12.04 -13.13
C GLU A 441 -1.49 -12.61 -14.45
N ARG A 442 -2.34 -13.12 -15.34
CA ARG A 442 -1.93 -13.63 -16.66
C ARG A 442 -1.48 -12.50 -17.58
N GLY A 443 -2.17 -11.36 -17.55
CA GLY A 443 -1.73 -10.16 -18.27
C GLY A 443 -0.35 -9.69 -17.84
N ALA A 444 -0.10 -9.61 -16.53
CA ALA A 444 1.22 -9.29 -16.01
C ALA A 444 2.28 -10.33 -16.41
N GLU A 445 1.96 -11.63 -16.35
CA GLU A 445 2.86 -12.70 -16.79
C GLU A 445 3.26 -12.58 -18.27
N LEU A 446 2.31 -12.22 -19.15
CA LEU A 446 2.56 -12.00 -20.57
C LEU A 446 3.51 -10.82 -20.79
N VAL A 447 3.19 -9.65 -20.23
CA VAL A 447 4.00 -8.44 -20.42
C VAL A 447 5.39 -8.58 -19.80
N LEU A 448 5.49 -9.09 -18.57
CA LEU A 448 6.79 -9.38 -17.95
C LEU A 448 7.53 -10.51 -18.69
N GLY A 449 6.80 -11.44 -19.29
CA GLY A 449 7.33 -12.47 -20.17
C GLY A 449 8.02 -11.89 -21.40
N LEU A 450 7.37 -10.93 -22.07
CA LEU A 450 7.92 -10.17 -23.19
C LEU A 450 9.16 -9.38 -22.76
N ARG A 451 9.09 -8.66 -21.64
CA ARG A 451 10.24 -7.90 -21.09
C ARG A 451 11.47 -8.80 -20.85
N ARG A 452 11.27 -10.02 -20.33
CA ARG A 452 12.37 -10.99 -20.12
C ARG A 452 12.99 -11.48 -21.43
N ARG A 453 12.17 -11.62 -22.49
CA ARG A 453 12.63 -12.11 -23.80
C ARG A 453 13.25 -11.01 -24.65
N TRP A 454 12.77 -9.77 -24.51
CA TRP A 454 13.31 -8.57 -25.16
C TRP A 454 13.80 -7.57 -24.12
N PRO A 455 14.94 -7.83 -23.46
CA PRO A 455 15.46 -6.95 -22.40
C PRO A 455 15.82 -5.53 -22.90
N ALA A 456 16.07 -5.37 -24.20
CA ALA A 456 16.38 -4.10 -24.83
C ALA A 456 15.15 -3.29 -25.26
N ALA A 457 13.95 -3.87 -25.23
CA ALA A 457 12.73 -3.17 -25.65
C ALA A 457 12.48 -1.93 -24.77
N THR A 458 12.08 -0.83 -25.38
CA THR A 458 11.59 0.35 -24.67
C THR A 458 10.23 0.05 -24.04
N PRO A 459 9.80 0.85 -23.04
CA PRO A 459 8.48 0.67 -22.46
C PRO A 459 7.34 0.79 -23.46
N MET A 460 7.45 1.70 -24.45
CA MET A 460 6.44 1.88 -25.48
C MET A 460 6.39 0.68 -26.45
N GLU A 461 7.54 0.16 -26.88
CA GLU A 461 7.57 -1.06 -27.70
C GLU A 461 6.95 -2.26 -26.96
N LEU A 462 7.23 -2.37 -25.65
CA LEU A 462 6.65 -3.41 -24.81
C LEU A 462 5.11 -3.29 -24.73
N TYR A 463 4.60 -2.07 -24.55
CA TYR A 463 3.17 -1.79 -24.54
C TYR A 463 2.51 -2.10 -25.88
N SER A 464 3.05 -1.57 -26.98
CA SER A 464 2.49 -1.78 -28.32
C SER A 464 2.48 -3.26 -28.70
N ALA A 465 3.58 -3.98 -28.44
CA ALA A 465 3.63 -5.41 -28.72
C ALA A 465 2.69 -6.22 -27.82
N ALA A 466 2.54 -5.84 -26.54
CA ALA A 466 1.56 -6.46 -25.67
C ALA A 466 0.13 -6.25 -26.22
N ASP A 467 -0.25 -5.04 -26.62
CA ASP A 467 -1.58 -4.77 -27.14
C ASP A 467 -1.89 -5.54 -28.45
N THR A 468 -0.92 -5.58 -29.37
CA THR A 468 -1.01 -6.39 -30.60
C THR A 468 -1.21 -7.87 -30.27
N LEU A 469 -0.39 -8.43 -29.39
CA LEU A 469 -0.44 -9.85 -29.04
C LEU A 469 -1.70 -10.22 -28.26
N LEU A 470 -2.15 -9.36 -27.34
CA LEU A 470 -3.42 -9.57 -26.64
C LEU A 470 -4.58 -9.68 -27.62
N THR A 471 -4.60 -8.82 -28.64
CA THR A 471 -5.61 -8.88 -29.72
C THR A 471 -5.54 -10.20 -30.49
N ALA A 472 -4.34 -10.70 -30.77
CA ALA A 472 -4.14 -12.00 -31.44
C ALA A 472 -4.54 -13.19 -30.55
N PHE A 473 -4.44 -13.07 -29.23
CA PHE A 473 -4.80 -14.15 -28.30
C PHE A 473 -6.29 -14.21 -27.94
N VAL A 474 -7.05 -13.11 -28.08
CA VAL A 474 -8.49 -13.07 -27.75
C VAL A 474 -9.30 -14.21 -28.37
N PRO A 475 -9.16 -14.55 -29.68
CA PRO A 475 -9.98 -15.59 -30.30
C PRO A 475 -9.85 -16.99 -29.69
N PHE A 476 -8.77 -17.27 -28.96
CA PHE A 476 -8.51 -18.59 -28.38
C PHE A 476 -9.12 -18.76 -26.99
N GLU A 477 -9.42 -17.65 -26.29
CA GLU A 477 -9.90 -17.64 -24.89
C GLU A 477 -9.01 -18.42 -23.89
N ASP A 478 -7.78 -18.77 -24.29
CA ASP A 478 -6.82 -19.55 -23.49
C ASP A 478 -5.59 -18.72 -23.08
N TRP A 479 -5.78 -17.90 -22.05
CA TRP A 479 -4.68 -17.08 -21.50
C TRP A 479 -3.55 -17.91 -20.88
N GLY A 480 -3.84 -19.14 -20.44
CA GLY A 480 -2.84 -20.08 -19.94
C GLY A 480 -1.92 -20.56 -21.05
N GLY A 481 -2.50 -20.96 -22.18
CA GLY A 481 -1.81 -21.32 -23.41
C GLY A 481 -1.01 -20.15 -23.98
N ALA A 482 -1.54 -18.93 -23.97
CA ALA A 482 -0.80 -17.75 -24.40
C ALA A 482 0.49 -17.54 -23.59
N VAL A 483 0.41 -17.67 -22.26
CA VAL A 483 1.57 -17.60 -21.38
C VAL A 483 2.55 -18.77 -21.65
N ALA A 484 2.04 -19.98 -21.88
CA ALA A 484 2.85 -21.16 -22.15
C ALA A 484 3.60 -21.08 -23.49
N LEU A 485 2.92 -20.63 -24.55
CA LEU A 485 3.48 -20.39 -25.86
C LEU A 485 4.60 -19.34 -25.80
N LEU A 486 4.34 -18.19 -25.18
CA LEU A 486 5.37 -17.18 -24.98
C LEU A 486 6.53 -17.78 -24.16
N ARG A 487 6.24 -18.58 -23.12
CA ARG A 487 7.26 -19.21 -22.29
C ARG A 487 8.23 -20.10 -23.09
N ALA A 488 7.73 -20.81 -24.09
CA ALA A 488 8.52 -21.68 -24.97
C ALA A 488 9.49 -20.91 -25.88
N MET A 489 9.28 -19.62 -26.12
CA MET A 489 10.09 -18.83 -27.04
C MET A 489 11.41 -18.35 -26.39
N PRO A 490 12.56 -18.45 -27.09
CA PRO A 490 13.86 -18.02 -26.57
C PRO A 490 14.00 -16.49 -26.56
N SER A 491 14.88 -15.99 -25.70
CA SER A 491 15.19 -14.55 -25.61
C SER A 491 15.81 -14.02 -26.90
N GLN A 492 15.42 -12.81 -27.29
CA GLN A 492 15.90 -12.11 -28.47
C GLN A 492 16.71 -10.87 -28.09
N ARG A 493 17.84 -10.68 -28.76
CA ARG A 493 18.70 -9.49 -28.58
C ARG A 493 18.69 -8.55 -29.78
N THR A 494 18.48 -9.09 -30.97
CA THR A 494 18.63 -8.36 -32.24
C THR A 494 17.31 -8.20 -32.99
N TRP A 495 16.34 -9.10 -32.78
CA TRP A 495 15.07 -9.05 -33.48
C TRP A 495 14.09 -8.08 -32.81
N ALA A 496 13.57 -7.13 -33.59
CA ALA A 496 12.67 -6.09 -33.10
C ALA A 496 11.37 -6.70 -32.54
N LEU A 497 10.94 -6.21 -31.37
CA LEU A 497 9.77 -6.74 -30.67
C LEU A 497 8.48 -6.53 -31.47
N ALA A 498 8.35 -5.41 -32.19
CA ALA A 498 7.20 -5.16 -33.08
C ALA A 498 7.11 -6.20 -34.21
N SER A 499 8.24 -6.49 -34.88
CA SER A 499 8.30 -7.50 -35.94
C SER A 499 7.96 -8.90 -35.42
N PHE A 500 8.35 -9.22 -34.18
CA PHE A 500 7.92 -10.44 -33.52
C PHE A 500 6.41 -10.47 -33.31
N ALA A 501 5.84 -9.40 -32.73
CA ALA A 501 4.40 -9.33 -32.47
C ALA A 501 3.58 -9.52 -33.75
N ASP A 502 3.99 -8.88 -34.85
CA ASP A 502 3.34 -9.02 -36.16
C ASP A 502 3.50 -10.44 -36.74
N ALA A 503 4.68 -11.04 -36.64
CA ALA A 503 4.93 -12.39 -37.15
C ALA A 503 4.14 -13.44 -36.37
N LEU A 504 4.13 -13.35 -35.04
CA LEU A 504 3.36 -14.24 -34.18
C LEU A 504 1.85 -14.07 -34.44
N SER A 505 1.36 -12.84 -34.54
CA SER A 505 -0.06 -12.58 -34.79
C SER A 505 -0.52 -13.15 -36.14
N ARG A 506 0.29 -13.00 -37.20
CA ARG A 506 0.02 -13.59 -38.52
C ARG A 506 0.07 -15.11 -38.53
N TRP A 507 0.95 -15.72 -37.75
CA TRP A 507 0.97 -17.18 -37.65
C TRP A 507 -0.28 -17.68 -36.92
N LEU A 508 -0.65 -17.05 -35.80
CA LEU A 508 -1.80 -17.47 -34.98
C LEU A 508 -3.13 -17.42 -35.73
N THR A 509 -3.30 -16.63 -36.78
CA THR A 509 -4.54 -16.66 -37.59
C THR A 509 -4.78 -18.01 -38.30
N HIS A 510 -3.77 -18.87 -38.39
CA HIS A 510 -3.86 -20.20 -38.99
C HIS A 510 -4.00 -21.32 -37.95
N GLU A 511 -3.94 -20.99 -36.66
CA GLU A 511 -4.00 -21.96 -35.57
C GLU A 511 -5.41 -22.05 -35.00
N ARG A 512 -5.81 -23.25 -34.59
CA ARG A 512 -7.14 -23.50 -33.98
C ARG A 512 -7.10 -23.41 -32.45
N ASP A 513 -5.99 -23.79 -31.85
CA ASP A 513 -5.77 -23.72 -30.41
C ASP A 513 -4.28 -23.46 -30.09
N LEU A 514 -4.02 -22.94 -28.89
CA LEU A 514 -2.67 -22.54 -28.48
C LEU A 514 -1.80 -23.72 -28.03
N PHE A 515 -2.39 -24.87 -27.71
CA PHE A 515 -1.66 -26.07 -27.31
C PHE A 515 -0.95 -26.68 -28.52
N ASP A 516 -1.66 -26.86 -29.62
CA ASP A 516 -1.11 -27.32 -30.89
C ASP A 516 -0.15 -26.28 -31.48
N ALA A 517 -0.47 -24.99 -31.36
CA ALA A 517 0.46 -23.92 -31.76
C ALA A 517 1.80 -24.05 -31.00
N GLN A 518 1.76 -24.21 -29.67
CA GLN A 518 2.98 -24.39 -28.86
C GLN A 518 3.76 -25.64 -29.28
N ARG A 519 3.07 -26.76 -29.52
CA ARG A 519 3.72 -28.02 -29.95
C ARG A 519 4.36 -27.89 -31.33
N SER A 520 3.66 -27.27 -32.28
CA SER A 520 4.16 -26.97 -33.62
C SER A 520 5.38 -26.06 -33.54
N PHE A 521 5.35 -25.02 -32.71
CA PHE A 521 6.49 -24.15 -32.48
C PHE A 521 7.71 -24.92 -31.95
N VAL A 522 7.56 -25.70 -30.89
CA VAL A 522 8.67 -26.48 -30.30
C VAL A 522 9.26 -27.47 -31.31
N LYS A 523 8.40 -28.10 -32.14
CA LYS A 523 8.83 -29.02 -33.20
C LYS A 523 9.65 -28.31 -34.28
N VAL A 524 9.23 -27.12 -34.72
CA VAL A 524 9.92 -26.35 -35.76
C VAL A 524 11.20 -25.72 -35.22
N GLU A 525 11.18 -25.14 -34.02
CA GLU A 525 12.35 -24.52 -33.39
C GLU A 525 13.46 -25.54 -33.11
N GLY A 526 13.08 -26.77 -32.74
CA GLY A 526 13.98 -27.92 -32.72
C GLY A 526 15.00 -27.91 -31.57
N GLY A 527 14.72 -27.21 -30.47
CA GLY A 527 15.58 -27.16 -29.28
C GLY A 527 16.79 -26.25 -29.44
N GLY A 528 16.61 -25.06 -30.03
CA GLY A 528 17.66 -24.09 -30.29
C GLY A 528 18.34 -24.24 -31.66
N LYS A 529 17.85 -25.14 -32.52
CA LYS A 529 18.44 -25.40 -33.85
C LYS A 529 18.08 -24.34 -34.88
N ARG A 530 16.89 -23.74 -34.75
CA ARG A 530 16.42 -22.64 -35.62
C ARG A 530 16.21 -21.37 -34.82
N GLY A 531 16.41 -20.23 -35.47
CA GLY A 531 16.10 -18.94 -34.86
C GLY A 531 14.59 -18.76 -34.68
N LEU A 532 14.18 -17.89 -33.75
CA LEU A 532 12.76 -17.59 -33.52
C LEU A 532 12.09 -17.00 -34.77
N ALA A 533 12.74 -16.06 -35.44
CA ALA A 533 12.21 -15.43 -36.66
C ALA A 533 12.06 -16.44 -37.82
N GLU A 534 13.05 -17.32 -38.00
CA GLU A 534 13.01 -18.40 -39.00
C GLU A 534 11.88 -19.39 -38.69
N SER A 535 11.74 -19.78 -37.42
CA SER A 535 10.72 -20.73 -36.99
C SER A 535 9.31 -20.19 -37.24
N LEU A 536 9.06 -18.91 -36.92
CA LEU A 536 7.77 -18.26 -37.16
C LEU A 536 7.47 -18.07 -38.65
N ALA A 537 8.49 -17.80 -39.48
CA ALA A 537 8.30 -17.73 -40.93
C ALA A 537 7.87 -19.10 -41.51
N LEU A 538 8.55 -20.18 -41.12
CA LEU A 538 8.20 -21.54 -41.56
C LEU A 538 6.79 -21.97 -41.12
N LEU A 539 6.38 -21.57 -39.91
CA LEU A 539 5.04 -21.86 -39.39
C LEU A 539 3.95 -21.09 -40.14
N ALA A 540 4.21 -19.82 -40.48
CA ALA A 540 3.28 -19.02 -41.28
C ALA A 540 3.13 -19.54 -42.71
N ASP A 541 4.22 -20.00 -43.34
CA ASP A 541 4.21 -20.53 -44.70
C ASP A 541 3.62 -21.95 -44.78
N GLY A 542 3.84 -22.77 -43.75
CA GLY A 542 3.33 -24.15 -43.66
C GLY A 542 1.81 -24.25 -43.49
N GLY A 543 1.17 -23.24 -42.88
CA GLY A 543 -0.29 -23.18 -42.72
C GLY A 543 -1.06 -22.92 -44.02
N ALA A 544 -0.41 -22.36 -45.05
CA ALA A 544 -1.01 -22.15 -46.36
C ALA A 544 -1.11 -23.44 -47.22
N ALA A 545 -0.38 -24.50 -46.86
CA ALA A 545 -0.31 -25.73 -47.65
C ALA A 545 -1.33 -26.81 -47.25
N THR A 546 -2.09 -26.64 -46.17
CA THR A 546 -3.04 -27.67 -45.68
C THR A 546 -4.52 -27.39 -46.00
N GLY A 547 -4.79 -26.43 -46.88
CA GLY A 547 -6.13 -26.11 -47.36
C GLY A 547 -6.65 -27.01 -48.50
N HIS A 548 -6.45 -28.34 -48.48
CA HIS A 548 -7.25 -29.36 -49.18
C HIS A 548 -6.57 -30.74 -49.07
N SER A 549 -7.17 -31.66 -48.31
CA SER A 549 -7.36 -33.05 -48.75
C SER A 549 -8.39 -33.70 -47.85
N ALA A 550 -9.65 -33.62 -48.27
CA ALA A 550 -10.66 -34.59 -47.90
C ALA A 550 -10.50 -35.79 -48.85
N ALA A 551 -9.65 -36.74 -48.49
CA ALA A 551 -9.61 -38.10 -49.02
C ALA A 551 -8.48 -38.83 -48.27
N ASP A 552 -8.88 -39.68 -47.33
CA ASP A 552 -8.42 -41.07 -47.22
C ASP A 552 -9.00 -41.64 -45.93
N ASP A 553 -10.31 -41.89 -45.99
CA ASP A 553 -10.91 -43.00 -45.26
C ASP A 553 -10.46 -44.28 -45.97
N GLU A 554 -9.45 -44.95 -45.43
CA GLU A 554 -9.37 -46.40 -45.56
C GLU A 554 -9.10 -46.99 -44.16
N PRO A 555 -10.00 -47.86 -43.65
CA PRO A 555 -9.79 -48.53 -42.39
C PRO A 555 -8.83 -49.71 -42.62
N LEU A 556 -8.05 -50.11 -41.61
CA LEU A 556 -7.69 -51.51 -41.38
C LEU A 556 -6.92 -51.67 -40.04
N LEU A 557 -7.61 -52.38 -39.14
CA LEU A 557 -7.17 -53.32 -38.09
C LEU A 557 -6.37 -52.83 -36.88
#